data_AF-A0AAU3M0H6-F1
#
_entry.id   AF-A0AAU3M0H6-F1
#
_cell.length_a   1.000
_cell.length_b   1.000
_cell.length_c   1.000
_cell.angle_alpha   90.00
_cell.angle_beta   90.00
_cell.angle_gamma   90.00
#
_symmetry.space_group_name_H-M   'P 1'
#
loop_
_entity.id
_entity.type
_entity.pdbx_description
1 polymer ?
#
loop_
_entity_poly.entity_id
_entity_poly.type
_entity_poly.pdbx_seq_one_letter_code
_entity_poly.pdbx_strand_id
1 'polypeptide(L)'
;MNAGWMLLLVLVVVGASAVGRQLHRYPGGRRFAFGREYSAARHDLDTARNALRGLERAAQKELSGARAAARKAEATQRRRVRSAEADVGYLREPGRGPYVAEIPGLSLYQHVLVADIPDEWPGDLPLDRIAIRADHSPTASHIYLTGPDGRQYLLTYPVHELGEEYVRKFVVDVRNAIPAARTFQRDRPRLIREAEAELRRVGNDTTGPSEAGLRLDALTARQNGDPRIPRARQDLDGAHARWHALTGRLPR
;
A
#
# COMPACT_ATOMS: atom_id res chain seq x y z
N MET A 1 -45.13 18.81 -19.77
CA MET A 1 -44.63 19.68 -20.85
C MET A 1 -43.18 20.18 -20.64
N ASN A 2 -42.31 19.45 -19.91
CA ASN A 2 -41.04 20.03 -19.40
C ASN A 2 -39.76 19.35 -19.92
N ALA A 3 -39.86 18.12 -20.46
CA ALA A 3 -38.68 17.38 -20.96
C ALA A 3 -38.16 17.92 -22.30
N GLY A 4 -39.06 18.36 -23.19
CA GLY A 4 -38.69 18.92 -24.50
C GLY A 4 -37.91 20.23 -24.38
N TRP A 5 -38.32 21.13 -23.48
CA TRP A 5 -37.65 22.41 -23.25
C TRP A 5 -36.26 22.28 -22.62
N MET A 6 -36.08 21.33 -21.69
CA MET A 6 -34.77 21.04 -21.08
C MET A 6 -33.78 20.50 -22.11
N LEU A 7 -34.22 19.59 -22.99
CA LEU A 7 -33.37 19.02 -24.04
C LEU A 7 -32.97 20.08 -25.08
N LEU A 8 -33.88 21.00 -25.39
CA LEU A 8 -33.64 22.15 -26.27
C LEU A 8 -32.63 23.13 -25.64
N LEU A 9 -32.75 23.42 -24.33
CA LEU A 9 -31.79 24.25 -23.60
C LEU A 9 -30.38 23.61 -23.56
N VAL A 10 -30.28 22.31 -23.31
CA VAL A 10 -28.98 21.60 -23.34
C VAL A 10 -28.35 21.69 -24.73
N LEU A 11 -29.11 21.46 -25.79
CA LEU A 11 -28.64 21.61 -27.17
C LEU A 11 -28.17 23.04 -27.47
N VAL A 12 -28.90 24.06 -27.02
CA VAL A 12 -28.52 25.46 -27.19
C VAL A 12 -27.23 25.78 -26.43
N VAL A 13 -27.07 25.32 -25.19
CA VAL A 13 -25.85 25.53 -24.39
C VAL A 13 -24.66 24.83 -25.01
N VAL A 14 -24.81 23.57 -25.43
CA VAL A 14 -23.76 22.80 -26.10
C VAL A 14 -23.39 23.44 -27.44
N GLY A 15 -24.39 23.89 -28.22
CA GLY A 15 -24.16 24.60 -29.48
C GLY A 15 -23.45 25.93 -29.30
N ALA A 16 -23.89 26.76 -28.36
CA ALA A 16 -23.29 28.06 -28.05
C ALA A 16 -21.84 27.91 -27.54
N SER A 17 -21.58 26.91 -26.68
CA SER A 17 -20.23 26.64 -26.18
C SER A 17 -19.31 26.03 -27.25
N ALA A 18 -19.82 25.21 -28.17
CA ALA A 18 -19.07 24.75 -29.33
C ALA A 18 -18.70 25.91 -30.28
N VAL A 19 -19.64 26.79 -30.57
CA VAL A 19 -19.41 28.00 -31.40
C VAL A 19 -18.42 28.95 -30.72
N GLY A 20 -18.57 29.19 -29.42
CA GLY A 20 -17.64 30.01 -28.63
C GLY A 20 -16.23 29.43 -28.62
N ARG A 21 -16.10 28.11 -28.43
CA ARG A 21 -14.81 27.40 -28.49
C ARG A 21 -14.17 27.50 -29.88
N GLN A 22 -14.96 27.39 -30.95
CA GLN A 22 -14.47 27.51 -32.32
C GLN A 22 -13.96 28.93 -32.62
N LEU A 23 -14.72 29.96 -32.23
CA LEU A 23 -14.31 31.36 -32.41
C LEU A 23 -13.08 31.72 -31.57
N HIS A 24 -12.91 31.09 -30.41
CA HIS A 24 -11.74 31.26 -29.57
C HIS A 24 -10.49 30.59 -30.15
N ARG A 25 -10.63 29.39 -30.72
CA ARG A 25 -9.56 28.65 -31.41
C ARG A 25 -9.11 29.28 -32.73
N TYR A 26 -10.04 29.97 -33.41
CA TYR A 26 -9.87 30.54 -34.75
C TYR A 26 -10.31 32.01 -34.78
N PRO A 27 -9.50 32.93 -34.23
CA PRO A 27 -9.80 34.35 -34.22
C PRO A 27 -9.70 34.94 -35.63
N GLY A 28 -10.43 36.03 -35.87
CA GLY A 28 -10.56 36.68 -37.19
C GLY A 28 -12.00 36.92 -37.61
N GLY A 29 -12.97 36.29 -36.94
CA GLY A 29 -14.40 36.46 -37.18
C GLY A 29 -15.07 35.18 -37.71
N ARG A 30 -16.40 35.19 -37.81
CA ARG A 30 -17.19 34.01 -38.21
C ARG A 30 -16.79 33.45 -39.59
N ARG A 31 -16.40 34.31 -40.54
CA ARG A 31 -15.94 33.89 -41.88
C ARG A 31 -14.70 32.99 -41.80
N PHE A 32 -13.74 33.31 -40.94
CA PHE A 32 -12.51 32.52 -40.77
C PHE A 32 -12.73 31.29 -39.91
N ALA A 33 -13.65 31.33 -38.93
CA ALA A 33 -13.95 30.21 -38.06
C ALA A 33 -14.84 29.12 -38.70
N PHE A 34 -15.71 29.50 -39.65
CA PHE A 34 -16.69 28.58 -40.27
C PHE A 34 -16.65 28.52 -41.80
N GLY A 35 -16.10 29.52 -42.49
CA GLY A 35 -16.07 29.57 -43.95
C GLY A 35 -15.26 28.43 -44.57
N ARG A 36 -15.71 27.90 -45.71
CA ARG A 36 -15.02 26.81 -46.44
C ARG A 36 -13.68 27.24 -47.01
N GLU A 37 -13.57 28.51 -47.42
CA GLU A 37 -12.35 29.11 -47.97
C GLU A 37 -11.14 28.96 -47.03
N TYR A 38 -11.36 29.04 -45.71
CA TYR A 38 -10.32 28.94 -44.68
C TYR A 38 -10.19 27.54 -44.07
N SER A 39 -10.86 26.54 -44.64
CA SER A 39 -10.84 25.17 -44.10
C SER A 39 -9.44 24.55 -44.12
N ALA A 40 -8.65 24.78 -45.17
CA ALA A 40 -7.27 24.33 -45.25
C ALA A 40 -6.40 24.97 -44.15
N ALA A 41 -6.48 26.29 -43.96
CA ALA A 41 -5.73 26.99 -42.92
C ALA A 41 -6.12 26.54 -41.49
N ARG A 42 -7.40 26.25 -41.24
CA ARG A 42 -7.85 25.65 -39.97
C ARG A 42 -7.29 24.24 -39.80
N HIS A 43 -7.33 23.43 -40.86
CA HIS A 43 -6.81 22.07 -40.85
C HIS A 43 -5.30 22.02 -40.58
N ASP A 44 -4.52 22.93 -41.16
CA ASP A 44 -3.08 23.05 -40.90
C ASP A 44 -2.79 23.36 -39.42
N LEU A 45 -3.52 24.32 -38.83
CA LEU A 45 -3.40 24.66 -37.41
C LEU A 45 -3.75 23.47 -36.51
N ASP A 46 -4.88 22.80 -36.77
CA ASP A 46 -5.28 21.66 -35.96
C ASP A 46 -4.31 20.48 -36.12
N THR A 47 -3.77 20.26 -37.32
CA THR A 47 -2.75 19.25 -37.58
C THR A 47 -1.48 19.54 -36.78
N ALA A 48 -0.96 20.77 -36.83
CA ALA A 48 0.22 21.16 -36.06
C ALA A 48 0.00 21.06 -34.54
N ARG A 49 -1.15 21.53 -34.04
CA ARG A 49 -1.53 21.42 -32.62
C ARG A 49 -1.63 19.96 -32.17
N ASN A 50 -2.28 19.12 -32.97
CA ASN A 50 -2.48 17.71 -32.63
C ASN A 50 -1.16 16.93 -32.68
N ALA A 51 -0.28 17.24 -33.63
CA ALA A 51 1.06 16.68 -33.71
C ALA A 51 1.88 17.00 -32.45
N LEU A 52 1.96 18.27 -32.06
CA LEU A 52 2.68 18.69 -30.84
C LEU A 52 2.09 18.04 -29.58
N ARG A 53 0.75 18.11 -29.41
CA ARG A 53 0.07 17.51 -28.25
C ARG A 53 0.25 15.99 -28.19
N GLY A 54 0.26 15.33 -29.35
CA GLY A 54 0.52 13.88 -29.43
C GLY A 54 1.90 13.52 -28.92
N LEU A 55 2.92 14.25 -29.36
CA LEU A 55 4.31 14.06 -28.92
C LEU A 55 4.49 14.37 -27.43
N GLU A 56 3.99 15.50 -26.94
CA GLU A 56 4.10 15.88 -25.53
C GLU A 56 3.39 14.89 -24.61
N ARG A 57 2.19 14.43 -24.99
CA ARG A 57 1.46 13.41 -24.22
C ARG A 57 2.18 12.06 -24.23
N ALA A 58 2.75 11.65 -25.36
CA ALA A 58 3.49 10.40 -25.44
C ALA A 58 4.74 10.45 -24.55
N ALA A 59 5.52 11.53 -24.64
CA ALA A 59 6.70 11.74 -23.81
C ALA A 59 6.36 11.78 -22.32
N GLN A 60 5.32 12.55 -21.95
CA GLN A 60 4.84 12.63 -20.57
C GLN A 60 4.35 11.28 -20.04
N LYS A 61 3.64 10.50 -20.87
CA LYS A 61 3.17 9.17 -20.47
C LYS A 61 4.34 8.23 -20.21
N GLU A 62 5.33 8.20 -21.09
CA GLU A 62 6.52 7.36 -20.95
C GLU A 62 7.30 7.72 -19.67
N LEU A 63 7.55 9.02 -19.45
CA LEU A 63 8.26 9.53 -18.28
C LEU A 63 7.50 9.31 -16.97
N SER A 64 6.17 9.48 -16.98
CA SER A 64 5.33 9.15 -15.83
C SER A 64 5.35 7.66 -15.50
N GLY A 65 5.38 6.80 -16.52
CA GLY A 65 5.50 5.35 -16.36
C GLY A 65 6.84 4.94 -15.75
N ALA A 66 7.94 5.51 -16.25
CA ALA A 66 9.27 5.27 -15.71
C ALA A 66 9.40 5.74 -14.24
N ARG A 67 8.88 6.94 -13.92
CA ARG A 67 8.84 7.45 -12.54
C ARG A 67 8.01 6.55 -11.62
N ALA A 68 6.85 6.07 -12.09
CA ALA A 68 6.02 5.15 -11.33
C ALA A 68 6.75 3.82 -11.07
N ALA A 69 7.46 3.30 -12.07
CA ALA A 69 8.27 2.08 -11.93
C ALA A 69 9.40 2.25 -10.90
N ALA A 70 10.15 3.36 -10.96
CA ALA A 70 11.19 3.68 -9.98
C ALA A 70 10.64 3.78 -8.55
N ARG A 71 9.55 4.54 -8.35
CA ARG A 71 8.88 4.64 -7.06
C ARG A 71 8.36 3.29 -6.54
N LYS A 72 7.85 2.43 -7.44
CA LYS A 72 7.39 1.08 -7.07
C LYS A 72 8.56 0.21 -6.63
N ALA A 73 9.70 0.26 -7.32
CA ALA A 73 10.91 -0.47 -6.95
C ALA A 73 11.41 -0.04 -5.56
N GLU A 74 11.52 1.27 -5.32
CA GLU A 74 11.88 1.81 -4.00
C GLU A 74 10.89 1.41 -2.90
N ALA A 75 9.58 1.52 -3.15
CA ALA A 75 8.56 1.16 -2.19
C ALA A 75 8.60 -0.33 -1.84
N THR A 76 8.88 -1.18 -2.83
CA THR A 76 9.04 -2.63 -2.64
C THR A 76 10.24 -2.91 -1.77
N GLN A 77 11.37 -2.25 -2.05
CA GLN A 77 12.59 -2.41 -1.25
C GLN A 77 12.39 -1.96 0.19
N ARG A 78 11.79 -0.78 0.41
CA ARG A 78 11.46 -0.28 1.76
C ARG A 78 10.50 -1.20 2.50
N ARG A 79 9.57 -1.87 1.82
CA ARG A 79 8.68 -2.87 2.45
C ARG A 79 9.46 -4.11 2.89
N ARG A 80 10.38 -4.62 2.06
CA ARG A 80 11.22 -5.76 2.42
C ARG A 80 12.11 -5.46 3.61
N VAL A 81 12.77 -4.30 3.61
CA VAL A 81 13.59 -3.84 4.76
C VAL A 81 12.75 -3.77 6.03
N ARG A 82 11.60 -3.09 5.99
CA ARG A 82 10.70 -3.00 7.16
C ARG A 82 10.18 -4.34 7.64
N SER A 83 9.93 -5.29 6.74
CA SER A 83 9.54 -6.65 7.11
C SER A 83 10.68 -7.35 7.86
N ALA A 84 11.90 -7.29 7.33
CA ALA A 84 13.07 -7.88 7.99
C ALA A 84 13.37 -7.21 9.34
N GLU A 85 13.21 -5.89 9.46
CA GLU A 85 13.31 -5.16 10.73
C GLU A 85 12.26 -5.62 11.74
N ALA A 86 11.02 -5.81 11.30
CA ALA A 86 9.93 -6.31 12.14
C ALA A 86 10.20 -7.75 12.61
N ASP A 87 10.76 -8.60 11.74
CA ASP A 87 11.14 -9.98 12.10
C ASP A 87 12.23 -9.99 13.18
N VAL A 88 13.27 -9.14 13.05
CA VAL A 88 14.29 -8.95 14.10
C VAL A 88 13.66 -8.41 15.38
N GLY A 89 12.79 -7.41 15.27
CA GLY A 89 12.07 -6.81 16.40
C GLY A 89 11.26 -7.84 17.17
N TYR A 90 10.47 -8.64 16.47
CA TYR A 90 9.68 -9.72 17.04
C TYR A 90 10.54 -10.78 17.74
N LEU A 91 11.67 -11.19 17.15
CA LEU A 91 12.54 -12.18 17.77
C LEU A 91 13.26 -11.65 19.02
N ARG A 92 13.55 -10.35 19.06
CA ARG A 92 14.12 -9.69 20.24
C ARG A 92 13.08 -9.57 21.35
N GLU A 93 11.88 -9.12 20.99
CA GLU A 93 10.77 -8.83 21.89
C GLU A 93 9.47 -9.47 21.37
N PRO A 94 9.27 -10.78 21.59
CA PRO A 94 8.12 -11.50 21.03
C PRO A 94 6.78 -11.13 21.67
N GLY A 95 6.82 -10.46 22.83
CA GLY A 95 5.65 -10.13 23.63
C GLY A 95 4.83 -11.38 23.99
N ARG A 96 3.51 -11.23 24.08
CA ARG A 96 2.58 -12.34 24.33
C ARG A 96 2.41 -13.26 23.12
N GLY A 97 2.54 -12.69 21.93
CA GLY A 97 2.12 -13.33 20.67
C GLY A 97 0.59 -13.34 20.50
N PRO A 98 0.07 -14.06 19.49
CA PRO A 98 -1.36 -14.19 19.24
C PRO A 98 -2.07 -14.91 20.38
N TYR A 99 -3.33 -14.54 20.60
CA TYR A 99 -4.25 -15.21 21.50
C TYR A 99 -4.59 -16.62 21.00
N VAL A 100 -4.67 -17.58 21.92
CA VAL A 100 -4.92 -19.00 21.62
C VAL A 100 -6.23 -19.47 22.24
N ALA A 101 -6.39 -19.32 23.56
CA ALA A 101 -7.53 -19.83 24.31
C ALA A 101 -7.71 -19.11 25.64
N GLU A 102 -8.87 -19.25 26.27
CA GLU A 102 -9.17 -18.65 27.58
C GLU A 102 -10.17 -19.52 28.35
N ILE A 103 -10.01 -19.49 29.68
CA ILE A 103 -11.01 -19.86 30.67
C ILE A 103 -11.05 -18.75 31.74
N PRO A 104 -12.09 -18.67 32.60
CA PRO A 104 -12.16 -17.62 33.61
C PRO A 104 -10.86 -17.52 34.43
N GLY A 105 -10.26 -16.34 34.46
CA GLY A 105 -9.00 -16.07 35.17
C GLY A 105 -7.71 -16.55 34.49
N LEU A 106 -7.76 -17.22 33.33
CA LEU A 106 -6.58 -17.68 32.59
C LEU A 106 -6.72 -17.47 31.08
N SER A 107 -5.81 -16.71 30.48
CA SER A 107 -5.74 -16.50 29.04
C SER A 107 -4.41 -17.01 28.48
N LEU A 108 -4.47 -17.95 27.54
CA LEU A 108 -3.31 -18.50 26.84
C LEU A 108 -3.01 -17.68 25.58
N TYR A 109 -1.78 -17.18 25.51
CA TYR A 109 -1.17 -16.62 24.31
C TYR A 109 -0.03 -17.51 23.83
N GLN A 110 0.52 -17.26 22.64
CA GLN A 110 1.58 -18.08 22.05
C GLN A 110 2.82 -18.23 22.95
N HIS A 111 3.23 -17.17 23.66
CA HIS A 111 4.46 -17.17 24.46
C HIS A 111 4.23 -17.07 25.96
N VAL A 112 3.03 -16.65 26.38
CA VAL A 112 2.71 -16.42 27.79
C VAL A 112 1.33 -16.98 28.15
N LEU A 113 1.19 -17.38 29.41
CA LEU A 113 -0.10 -17.59 30.06
C LEU A 113 -0.36 -16.38 30.95
N VAL A 114 -1.46 -15.66 30.73
CA VAL A 114 -1.87 -14.57 31.60
C VAL A 114 -2.80 -15.14 32.66
N ALA A 115 -2.43 -14.94 33.92
CA ALA A 115 -3.28 -15.27 35.05
C ALA A 115 -3.84 -13.98 35.65
N ASP A 116 -5.17 -13.90 35.73
CA ASP A 116 -5.90 -12.82 36.37
C ASP A 116 -6.49 -13.35 37.67
N ILE A 117 -5.61 -13.55 38.66
CA ILE A 117 -5.96 -14.02 40.00
C ILE A 117 -5.75 -12.85 40.96
N PRO A 118 -6.83 -12.29 41.53
CA PRO A 118 -6.72 -11.23 42.53
C PRO A 118 -5.81 -11.62 43.69
N ASP A 119 -4.94 -10.71 44.10
CA ASP A 119 -4.06 -10.81 45.29
C ASP A 119 -3.02 -11.95 45.33
N GLU A 120 -2.95 -12.84 44.33
CA GLU A 120 -1.98 -13.96 44.29
C GLU A 120 -0.89 -13.82 43.21
N TRP A 121 -1.26 -13.50 41.97
CA TRP A 121 -0.30 -13.31 40.88
C TRP A 121 -0.84 -12.40 39.76
N PRO A 122 -0.41 -11.14 39.70
CA PRO A 122 -0.67 -10.29 38.55
C PRO A 122 0.43 -10.47 37.51
N GLY A 123 0.12 -11.09 36.36
CA GLY A 123 0.93 -10.84 35.15
C GLY A 123 1.14 -12.02 34.20
N ASP A 124 2.01 -11.74 33.23
CA ASP A 124 2.36 -12.64 32.14
C ASP A 124 3.33 -13.73 32.62
N LEU A 125 2.92 -14.99 32.53
CA LEU A 125 3.75 -16.15 32.86
C LEU A 125 4.40 -16.71 31.59
N PRO A 126 5.74 -16.63 31.44
CA PRO A 126 6.41 -17.18 30.27
C PRO A 126 6.21 -18.69 30.18
N LEU A 127 5.64 -19.16 29.07
CA LEU A 127 5.30 -20.57 28.89
C LEU A 127 6.52 -21.50 28.97
N ASP A 128 7.71 -20.99 28.63
CA ASP A 128 8.95 -21.77 28.71
C ASP A 128 9.36 -22.12 30.15
N ARG A 129 8.83 -21.40 31.15
CA ARG A 129 9.25 -21.48 32.56
C ARG A 129 8.16 -21.92 33.53
N ILE A 130 7.00 -22.34 33.03
CA ILE A 130 5.90 -22.83 33.87
C ILE A 130 5.67 -24.32 33.71
N ALA A 131 4.87 -24.85 34.64
CA ALA A 131 4.25 -26.16 34.52
C ALA A 131 2.77 -26.06 34.91
N ILE A 132 1.92 -26.87 34.26
CA ILE A 132 0.49 -26.92 34.54
C ILE A 132 0.04 -28.37 34.75
N ARG A 133 -0.76 -28.57 35.79
CA ARG A 133 -1.41 -29.84 36.11
C ARG A 133 -2.87 -29.56 36.43
N ALA A 134 -3.74 -30.50 36.11
CA ALA A 134 -5.12 -30.45 36.54
C ALA A 134 -5.51 -31.78 37.19
N ASP A 135 -6.28 -31.69 38.27
CA ASP A 135 -6.96 -32.80 38.90
C ASP A 135 -8.47 -32.52 38.88
N HIS A 136 -9.28 -33.56 38.82
CA HIS A 136 -10.73 -33.43 38.74
C HIS A 136 -11.40 -34.21 39.87
N SER A 137 -12.43 -33.60 40.44
CA SER A 137 -13.33 -34.21 41.42
C SER A 137 -14.77 -34.14 40.88
N PRO A 138 -15.72 -34.87 41.50
CA PRO A 138 -17.12 -34.81 41.07
C PRO A 138 -17.76 -33.42 41.16
N THR A 139 -17.20 -32.51 41.95
CA THR A 139 -17.78 -31.19 42.22
C THR A 139 -16.97 -30.03 41.64
N ALA A 140 -15.67 -30.24 41.37
CA ALA A 140 -14.80 -29.19 40.84
C ALA A 140 -13.59 -29.74 40.06
N SER A 141 -13.09 -28.93 39.13
CA SER A 141 -11.80 -29.09 38.50
C SER A 141 -10.77 -28.18 39.18
N HIS A 142 -9.59 -28.70 39.46
CA HIS A 142 -8.49 -27.99 40.12
C HIS A 142 -7.32 -27.85 39.15
N ILE A 143 -6.92 -26.63 38.83
CA ILE A 143 -5.71 -26.34 38.05
C ILE A 143 -4.60 -25.92 39.01
N TYR A 144 -3.49 -26.64 38.94
CA TYR A 144 -2.24 -26.30 39.60
C TYR A 144 -1.28 -25.69 38.60
N LEU A 145 -0.86 -24.47 38.86
CA LEU A 145 0.07 -23.71 38.04
C LEU A 145 1.36 -23.48 38.82
N THR A 146 2.49 -23.95 38.29
CA THR A 146 3.81 -23.70 38.89
C THR A 146 4.49 -22.57 38.12
N GLY A 147 4.78 -21.47 38.82
CA GLY A 147 5.44 -20.29 38.28
C GLY A 147 6.95 -20.47 38.08
N PRO A 148 7.61 -19.51 37.42
CA PRO A 148 9.06 -19.52 37.21
C PRO A 148 9.89 -19.42 38.50
N ASP A 149 9.28 -18.93 39.58
CA ASP A 149 9.86 -18.86 40.93
C ASP A 149 9.69 -20.17 41.72
N GLY A 150 9.04 -21.17 41.13
CA GLY A 150 8.76 -22.47 41.75
C GLY A 150 7.53 -22.46 42.68
N ARG A 151 6.82 -21.34 42.82
CA ARG A 151 5.58 -21.29 43.61
C ARG A 151 4.44 -21.96 42.86
N GLN A 152 3.56 -22.62 43.59
CA GLN A 152 2.40 -23.31 43.04
C GLN A 152 1.11 -22.58 43.42
N TYR A 153 0.26 -22.35 42.43
CA TYR A 153 -1.03 -21.68 42.52
C TYR A 153 -2.14 -22.66 42.21
N LEU A 154 -3.26 -22.55 42.92
CA LEU A 154 -4.42 -23.42 42.77
C LEU A 154 -5.62 -22.59 42.33
N LEU A 155 -6.12 -22.86 41.13
CA LEU A 155 -7.40 -22.36 40.66
C LEU A 155 -8.43 -23.47 40.75
N THR A 156 -9.58 -23.16 41.33
CA THR A 156 -10.68 -24.12 41.48
C THR A 156 -11.88 -23.65 40.66
N TYR A 157 -12.36 -24.54 39.81
CA TYR A 157 -13.48 -24.33 38.92
C TYR A 157 -14.60 -25.30 39.29
N PRO A 158 -15.68 -24.82 39.93
CA PRO A 158 -16.85 -25.65 40.18
C PRO A 158 -17.42 -26.20 38.86
N VAL A 159 -17.83 -27.48 38.85
CA VAL A 159 -18.33 -28.15 37.63
C VAL A 159 -19.55 -27.44 37.04
N HIS A 160 -20.36 -26.78 37.88
CA HIS A 160 -21.53 -26.04 37.43
C HIS A 160 -21.21 -24.67 36.80
N GLU A 161 -20.01 -24.14 37.01
CA GLU A 161 -19.53 -22.89 36.41
C GLU A 161 -18.74 -23.17 35.12
N LEU A 162 -17.91 -24.22 35.14
CA LEU A 162 -17.11 -24.61 33.99
C LEU A 162 -17.00 -26.14 33.90
N GLY A 163 -17.53 -26.69 32.81
CA GLY A 163 -17.49 -28.13 32.54
C GLY A 163 -16.06 -28.67 32.50
N GLU A 164 -15.89 -29.90 33.00
CA GLU A 164 -14.60 -30.58 33.05
C GLU A 164 -13.93 -30.62 31.67
N GLU A 165 -14.71 -30.84 30.60
CA GLU A 165 -14.17 -30.92 29.24
C GLU A 165 -13.47 -29.63 28.79
N TYR A 166 -13.96 -28.46 29.21
CA TYR A 166 -13.37 -27.17 28.86
C TYR A 166 -12.05 -26.96 29.59
N VAL A 167 -12.02 -27.28 30.89
CA VAL A 167 -10.80 -27.21 31.71
C VAL A 167 -9.74 -28.17 31.16
N ARG A 168 -10.14 -29.42 30.88
CA ARG A 168 -9.26 -30.45 30.32
C ARG A 168 -8.69 -30.02 28.98
N LYS A 169 -9.52 -29.50 28.07
CA LYS A 169 -9.07 -29.00 26.77
C LYS A 169 -8.07 -27.86 26.92
N PHE A 170 -8.38 -26.86 27.75
CA PHE A 170 -7.49 -25.74 28.00
C PHE A 170 -6.12 -26.19 28.56
N VAL A 171 -6.11 -27.10 29.53
CA VAL A 171 -4.87 -27.62 30.12
C VAL A 171 -4.04 -28.40 29.08
N VAL A 172 -4.69 -29.13 28.18
CA VAL A 172 -4.01 -29.79 27.05
C VAL A 172 -3.40 -28.76 26.11
N ASP A 173 -4.12 -27.69 25.76
CA ASP A 173 -3.61 -26.61 24.91
C ASP A 173 -2.38 -25.93 25.53
N VAL A 174 -2.43 -25.61 26.83
CA VAL A 174 -1.27 -25.05 27.56
C VAL A 174 -0.10 -26.04 27.58
N ARG A 175 -0.36 -27.33 27.88
CA ARG A 175 0.69 -28.38 27.91
C ARG A 175 1.36 -28.56 26.56
N ASN A 176 0.64 -28.41 25.46
CA ASN A 176 1.18 -28.47 24.11
C ASN A 176 1.95 -27.19 23.75
N ALA A 177 1.54 -26.03 24.28
CA ALA A 177 2.21 -24.76 24.03
C ALA A 177 3.56 -24.64 24.78
N ILE A 178 3.69 -25.20 25.99
CA ILE A 178 4.94 -25.17 26.78
C ILE A 178 6.17 -25.70 26.01
N PRO A 179 6.18 -26.92 25.43
CA PRO A 179 7.34 -27.43 24.70
C PRO A 179 7.63 -26.62 23.42
N ALA A 180 6.60 -26.05 22.78
CA ALA A 180 6.77 -25.14 21.64
C ALA A 180 7.47 -23.84 22.07
N ALA A 181 7.05 -23.24 23.19
CA ALA A 181 7.68 -22.05 23.76
C ALA A 181 9.14 -22.32 24.20
N ARG A 182 9.42 -23.48 24.81
CA ARG A 182 10.80 -23.90 25.15
C ARG A 182 11.68 -24.06 23.93
N THR A 183 11.16 -24.68 22.88
CA THR A 183 11.87 -24.84 21.59
C THR A 183 12.15 -23.47 20.97
N PHE A 184 11.17 -22.57 20.97
CA PHE A 184 11.32 -21.21 20.49
C PHE A 184 12.40 -20.45 21.27
N GLN A 185 12.39 -20.47 22.60
CA GLN A 185 13.41 -19.79 23.42
C GLN A 185 14.82 -20.36 23.20
N ARG A 186 14.95 -21.69 23.05
CA ARG A 186 16.22 -22.34 22.74
C ARG A 186 16.76 -21.89 21.38
N ASP A 187 15.90 -21.83 20.36
CA ASP A 187 16.32 -21.54 18.99
C ASP A 187 16.42 -20.03 18.71
N ARG A 188 15.82 -19.19 19.55
CA ARG A 188 15.73 -17.72 19.40
C ARG A 188 17.08 -17.04 19.13
N PRO A 189 18.20 -17.33 19.84
CA PRO A 189 19.48 -16.70 19.52
C PRO A 189 19.99 -17.02 18.11
N ARG A 190 19.71 -18.22 17.59
CA ARG A 190 20.05 -18.61 16.21
C ARG A 190 19.16 -17.85 15.23
N LEU A 191 17.84 -17.83 15.48
CA LEU A 191 16.87 -17.12 14.64
C LEU A 191 17.18 -15.61 14.55
N ILE A 192 17.58 -14.97 15.66
CA ILE A 192 17.98 -13.55 15.65
C ILE A 192 19.18 -13.34 14.71
N ARG A 193 20.22 -14.18 14.80
CA ARG A 193 21.40 -14.05 13.92
C ARG A 193 21.04 -14.22 12.44
N GLU A 194 20.17 -15.18 12.14
CA GLU A 194 19.69 -15.43 10.77
C GLU A 194 18.86 -14.24 10.25
N ALA A 195 17.93 -13.73 11.05
CA ALA A 195 17.10 -12.58 10.69
C ALA A 195 17.93 -11.29 10.53
N GLU A 196 18.95 -11.07 11.36
CA GLU A 196 19.88 -9.95 11.19
C GLU A 196 20.75 -10.08 9.93
N ALA A 197 21.18 -11.30 9.59
CA ALA A 197 21.89 -11.55 8.34
C ALA A 197 20.99 -11.29 7.13
N GLU A 198 19.73 -11.68 7.20
CA GLU A 198 18.73 -11.39 6.18
C GLU A 198 18.47 -9.89 6.04
N LEU A 199 18.31 -9.17 7.16
CA LEU A 199 18.16 -7.71 7.15
C LEU A 199 19.34 -7.02 6.47
N ARG A 200 20.58 -7.45 6.76
CA ARG A 200 21.78 -6.94 6.07
C ARG A 200 21.75 -7.25 4.58
N ARG A 201 21.40 -8.49 4.20
CA ARG A 201 21.32 -8.92 2.80
C ARG A 201 20.29 -8.10 2.02
N VAL A 202 19.09 -7.96 2.57
CA VAL A 202 18.01 -7.16 1.96
C VAL A 202 18.41 -5.70 1.90
N GLY A 203 18.97 -5.13 2.98
CA GLY A 203 19.41 -3.74 3.02
C GLY A 203 20.47 -3.41 1.95
N ASN A 204 21.36 -4.36 1.65
CA ASN A 204 22.39 -4.21 0.61
C ASN A 204 21.88 -4.49 -0.81
N ASP A 205 20.71 -5.12 -0.99
CA ASP A 205 20.14 -5.36 -2.32
C ASP A 205 19.46 -4.10 -2.87
N THR A 206 20.28 -3.21 -3.43
CA THR A 206 19.81 -1.98 -4.09
C THR A 206 19.64 -2.16 -5.61
N THR A 207 19.74 -3.38 -6.13
CA THR A 207 19.78 -3.67 -7.57
C THR A 207 18.52 -3.16 -8.28
N GLY A 208 17.33 -3.51 -7.75
CA GLY A 208 16.04 -3.11 -8.33
C GLY A 208 15.82 -1.59 -8.38
N PRO A 209 15.93 -0.86 -7.25
CA PRO A 209 15.85 0.60 -7.24
C PRO A 209 16.89 1.27 -8.15
N SER A 210 18.14 0.77 -8.15
CA SER A 210 19.21 1.32 -8.97
C SER A 210 18.93 1.17 -10.47
N GLU A 211 18.52 -0.01 -10.93
CA GLU A 211 18.16 -0.22 -12.34
C GLU A 211 17.00 0.68 -12.79
N ALA A 212 15.97 0.83 -11.94
CA ALA A 212 14.83 1.66 -12.26
C ALA A 212 15.20 3.15 -12.31
N GLY A 213 16.11 3.60 -11.43
CA GLY A 213 16.71 4.93 -11.48
C GLY A 213 17.49 5.17 -12.77
N LEU A 214 18.40 4.25 -13.13
CA LEU A 214 19.17 4.32 -14.37
C LEU A 214 18.28 4.38 -15.62
N ARG A 215 17.19 3.60 -15.65
CA ARG A 215 16.21 3.66 -16.76
C ARG A 215 15.50 5.00 -16.84
N LEU A 216 15.13 5.59 -15.70
CA LEU A 216 14.51 6.91 -15.65
C LEU A 216 15.48 8.01 -16.13
N ASP A 217 16.74 7.95 -15.71
CA ASP A 217 17.76 8.91 -16.13
C ASP A 217 18.06 8.80 -17.62
N ALA A 218 18.23 7.57 -18.14
CA ALA A 218 18.42 7.31 -19.56
C ALA A 218 17.23 7.82 -20.40
N LEU A 219 15.99 7.60 -19.95
CA LEU A 219 14.80 8.10 -20.62
C LEU A 219 14.76 9.63 -20.61
N THR A 220 15.07 10.24 -19.48
CA THR A 220 15.09 11.71 -19.32
C THR A 220 16.12 12.34 -20.25
N ALA A 221 17.34 11.76 -20.31
CA ALA A 221 18.38 12.20 -21.23
C ALA A 221 17.94 12.05 -22.69
N ARG A 222 17.32 10.92 -23.06
CA ARG A 222 16.80 10.68 -24.41
C ARG A 222 15.72 11.70 -24.80
N GLN A 223 14.78 12.02 -23.91
CA GLN A 223 13.73 12.98 -24.18
C GLN A 223 14.27 14.41 -24.30
N ASN A 224 15.25 14.78 -23.49
CA ASN A 224 15.90 16.09 -23.56
C ASN A 224 16.66 16.29 -24.88
N GLY A 225 17.24 15.22 -25.44
CA GLY A 225 17.93 15.25 -26.73
C GLY A 225 17.04 15.07 -27.96
N ASP A 226 15.73 14.83 -27.80
CA ASP A 226 14.83 14.54 -28.92
C ASP A 226 14.38 15.81 -29.66
N PRO A 227 14.76 16.00 -30.94
CA PRO A 227 14.43 17.21 -31.69
C PRO A 227 12.97 17.28 -32.13
N ARG A 228 12.18 16.19 -31.99
CA ARG A 228 10.81 16.12 -32.51
C ARG A 228 9.87 17.13 -31.86
N ILE A 229 9.94 17.32 -30.54
CA ILE A 229 9.10 18.29 -29.83
C ILE A 229 9.50 19.74 -30.19
N PRO A 230 10.80 20.14 -30.13
CA PRO A 230 11.23 21.45 -30.62
C PRO A 230 10.79 21.73 -32.06
N ARG A 231 10.92 20.76 -32.96
CA ARG A 231 10.49 20.89 -34.36
C ARG A 231 8.98 21.06 -34.49
N ALA A 232 8.19 20.25 -33.79
CA ALA A 232 6.73 20.38 -33.79
C ALA A 232 6.25 21.73 -33.22
N ARG A 233 7.01 22.33 -32.28
CA ARG A 233 6.77 23.71 -31.80
C ARG A 233 7.02 24.73 -32.91
N GLN A 234 8.15 24.62 -33.62
CA GLN A 234 8.46 25.48 -34.77
C GLN A 234 7.38 25.36 -35.86
N ASP A 235 6.90 24.15 -36.16
CA ASP A 235 5.84 23.92 -37.14
C ASP A 235 4.51 24.58 -36.72
N LEU A 236 4.19 24.52 -35.42
CA LEU A 236 3.03 25.21 -34.86
C LEU A 236 3.17 26.73 -34.92
N ASP A 237 4.34 27.27 -34.58
CA ASP A 237 4.63 28.70 -34.68
C ASP A 237 4.53 29.19 -36.14
N GLY A 238 5.00 28.38 -37.09
CA GLY A 238 4.82 28.64 -38.52
C GLY A 238 3.35 28.64 -38.93
N ALA A 239 2.54 27.72 -38.42
CA ALA A 239 1.10 27.71 -38.66
C ALA A 239 0.38 28.92 -38.02
N HIS A 240 0.79 29.33 -36.82
CA HIS A 240 0.32 30.55 -36.17
C HIS A 240 0.64 31.81 -37.00
N ALA A 241 1.87 31.90 -37.52
CA ALA A 241 2.29 33.02 -38.37
C ALA A 241 1.47 33.11 -39.66
N ARG A 242 1.22 31.97 -40.34
CA ARG A 242 0.36 31.92 -41.53
C ARG A 242 -1.08 32.35 -41.21
N TRP A 243 -1.64 31.89 -40.09
CA TRP A 243 -2.97 32.31 -39.66
C TRP A 243 -3.04 33.81 -39.34
N HIS A 244 -2.02 34.35 -38.67
CA HIS A 244 -1.93 35.76 -38.37
C HIS A 244 -1.85 36.60 -39.65
N ALA A 245 -1.05 36.19 -40.64
CA ALA A 245 -0.98 36.86 -41.94
C ALA A 245 -2.34 36.91 -42.65
N LEU A 246 -3.17 35.86 -42.51
CA LEU A 246 -4.50 35.78 -43.12
C LEU A 246 -5.58 36.59 -42.37
N THR A 247 -5.50 36.68 -41.04
CA THR A 247 -6.61 37.14 -40.20
C THR A 247 -6.31 38.37 -39.35
N GLY A 248 -5.04 38.79 -39.28
CA GLY A 248 -4.56 39.83 -38.38
C GLY A 248 -4.63 39.48 -36.89
N ARG A 249 -4.92 38.21 -36.53
CA ARG A 249 -5.02 37.77 -35.13
C ARG A 249 -4.29 36.46 -34.91
N LEU A 250 -3.60 36.34 -33.78
CA LEU A 250 -2.92 35.11 -33.37
C LEU A 250 -3.91 34.09 -32.80
N PRO A 251 -3.94 32.86 -33.31
CA PRO A 251 -4.76 31.79 -32.75
C PRO A 251 -4.12 31.24 -31.45
N ARG A 252 -4.96 30.71 -30.53
CA ARG A 252 -4.54 30.11 -29.26
C ARG A 252 -4.39 28.59 -29.33
#